data_AF-A0A0F9U402-F1
#
_entry.id   AF-A0A0F9U402-F1
#
_cell.length_a   1.000
_cell.length_b   1.000
_cell.length_c   1.000
_cell.angle_alpha   90.00
_cell.angle_beta   90.00
_cell.angle_gamma   90.00
#
_symmetry.space_group_name_H-M   'P 1'
#
loop_
_entity.id
_entity.type
_entity.pdbx_description
1 polymer ?
#
loop_
_entity_poly.entity_id
_entity_poly.type
_entity_poly.pdbx_seq_one_letter_code
_entity_poly.pdbx_strand_id
1 'polypeptide(L)'
;MTISTFTAACFEALYFTDTGADDEIPTGAEMSDETRLDLEADCRSFYRRYSHYFVPGGQDDKQAGHDFWLTRNGHGAGFWDGDWNEPYGEMLTAGSKQYGEFQPYLGDDGLIYA
;
A
#
# COMPACT_ATOMS: atom_id res chain seq x y z
N MET A 1 -2.12 -11.64 13.12
CA MET A 1 -1.71 -11.20 11.78
C MET A 1 -2.82 -11.62 10.83
N THR A 2 -3.55 -10.61 10.33
CA THR A 2 -4.78 -10.73 9.54
C THR A 2 -4.76 -9.72 8.39
N ILE A 3 -5.52 -10.01 7.32
CA ILE A 3 -5.75 -9.09 6.19
C ILE A 3 -6.13 -7.67 6.62
N SER A 4 -6.86 -7.50 7.72
CA SER A 4 -7.23 -6.17 8.25
C SER A 4 -6.01 -5.35 8.68
N THR A 5 -4.97 -5.98 9.24
CA THR A 5 -3.72 -5.30 9.62
C THR A 5 -2.97 -4.85 8.38
N PHE A 6 -2.87 -5.70 7.36
CA PHE A 6 -2.24 -5.35 6.08
C PHE A 6 -2.96 -4.18 5.40
N THR A 7 -4.30 -4.23 5.30
CA THR A 7 -5.07 -3.16 4.67
C THR A 7 -4.96 -1.85 5.43
N ALA A 8 -5.04 -1.89 6.77
CA ALA A 8 -4.84 -0.68 7.58
C ALA A 8 -3.46 -0.07 7.37
N ALA A 9 -2.41 -0.89 7.32
CA ALA A 9 -1.05 -0.41 7.04
C ALA A 9 -0.93 0.18 5.63
N CYS A 10 -1.51 -0.45 4.61
CA CYS A 10 -1.54 0.12 3.26
C CYS A 10 -2.19 1.52 3.24
N PHE A 11 -3.28 1.72 4.00
CA PHE A 11 -3.91 3.03 4.13
C PHE A 11 -3.05 4.03 4.92
N GLU A 12 -2.42 3.59 6.01
CA GLU A 12 -1.45 4.41 6.76
C GLU A 12 -0.35 4.93 5.84
N ALA A 13 0.19 4.08 4.95
CA ALA A 13 1.20 4.49 3.99
C ALA A 13 0.67 5.50 2.96
N LEU A 14 -0.52 5.30 2.40
CA LEU A 14 -1.18 6.28 1.51
C LEU A 14 -1.30 7.64 2.19
N TYR A 15 -1.89 7.69 3.39
CA TYR A 15 -2.05 8.96 4.09
C TYR A 15 -0.72 9.61 4.46
N PHE A 16 0.31 8.81 4.71
CA PHE A 16 1.65 9.32 5.01
C PHE A 16 2.36 9.91 3.79
N THR A 17 2.23 9.29 2.61
CA THR A 17 2.99 9.69 1.41
C THR A 17 2.26 10.64 0.48
N ASP A 18 0.93 10.67 0.52
CA ASP A 18 0.12 11.37 -0.48
C ASP A 18 -0.84 12.40 0.16
N THR A 19 -0.70 12.70 1.46
CA THR A 19 -1.43 13.80 2.12
C THR A 19 -0.52 14.63 3.01
N GLY A 20 -0.78 15.93 3.10
CA GLY A 20 0.12 16.82 3.82
C GLY A 20 -0.17 18.30 3.60
N ALA A 21 0.61 19.15 4.27
CA ALA A 21 0.54 20.60 4.09
C ALA A 21 1.22 21.06 2.79
N ASP A 22 2.17 20.27 2.29
CA ASP A 22 2.92 20.53 1.05
C ASP A 22 2.33 19.77 -0.16
N ASP A 23 1.28 18.96 0.05
CA ASP A 23 0.63 18.13 -0.96
C ASP A 23 -0.69 18.75 -1.44
N GLU A 24 -1.16 18.31 -2.62
CA GLU A 24 -2.46 18.73 -3.16
C GLU A 24 -3.64 18.21 -2.33
N ILE A 25 -3.44 17.10 -1.60
CA ILE A 25 -4.44 16.51 -0.71
C ILE A 25 -4.15 16.95 0.73
N PRO A 26 -5.06 17.68 1.39
CA PRO A 26 -4.85 18.12 2.76
C PRO A 26 -4.90 16.95 3.74
N THR A 27 -4.13 17.07 4.82
CA THR A 27 -4.24 16.15 5.96
C THR A 27 -5.68 16.09 6.48
N GLY A 28 -6.21 14.88 6.62
CA GLY A 28 -7.56 14.63 7.13
C GLY A 28 -8.66 14.57 6.06
N ALA A 29 -8.32 14.73 4.78
CA ALA A 29 -9.24 14.32 3.70
C ALA A 29 -9.55 12.82 3.81
N GLU A 30 -10.79 12.44 3.53
CA GLU A 30 -11.22 11.04 3.57
C GLU A 30 -11.24 10.46 2.14
N MET A 31 -10.87 9.19 1.99
CA MET A 31 -11.11 8.48 0.73
C MET A 31 -12.59 8.39 0.40
N SER A 32 -12.91 8.54 -0.89
CA SER A 32 -14.23 8.17 -1.39
C SER A 32 -14.50 6.68 -1.16
N ASP A 33 -15.78 6.30 -1.09
CA ASP A 33 -16.14 4.88 -0.94
C ASP A 33 -15.63 4.02 -2.11
N GLU A 34 -15.60 4.57 -3.32
CA GLU A 34 -15.08 3.90 -4.52
C GLU A 34 -13.58 3.60 -4.37
N THR A 35 -12.77 4.63 -4.11
CA THR A 35 -11.32 4.51 -3.91
C THR A 35 -10.98 3.58 -2.76
N ARG A 36 -11.73 3.67 -1.64
CA ARG A 36 -11.55 2.76 -0.51
C ARG A 36 -11.84 1.31 -0.92
N LEU A 37 -12.94 1.05 -1.62
CA LEU A 37 -13.32 -0.31 -2.04
C LEU A 37 -12.32 -0.90 -3.04
N ASP A 38 -11.82 -0.09 -3.97
CA ASP A 38 -10.82 -0.52 -4.94
C ASP A 38 -9.49 -0.86 -4.28
N LEU A 39 -8.99 0.01 -3.38
CA LEU A 39 -7.75 -0.27 -2.65
C LEU A 39 -7.89 -1.46 -1.70
N GLU A 40 -9.06 -1.66 -1.07
CA GLU A 40 -9.36 -2.87 -0.30
C GLU A 40 -9.36 -4.14 -1.18
N ALA A 41 -9.88 -4.06 -2.40
CA ALA A 41 -9.89 -5.17 -3.34
C ALA A 41 -8.46 -5.55 -3.76
N ASP A 42 -7.63 -4.55 -4.05
CA ASP A 42 -6.21 -4.73 -4.33
C ASP A 42 -5.47 -5.37 -3.15
N CYS A 43 -5.64 -4.82 -1.95
CA CYS A 43 -5.05 -5.36 -0.72
C CYS A 43 -5.46 -6.82 -0.53
N ARG A 44 -6.74 -7.14 -0.69
CA ARG A 44 -7.26 -8.50 -0.55
C ARG A 44 -6.68 -9.43 -1.59
N SER A 45 -6.55 -8.98 -2.83
CA SER A 45 -5.94 -9.79 -3.88
C SER A 45 -4.45 -10.03 -3.61
N PHE A 46 -3.69 -9.01 -3.21
CA PHE A 46 -2.26 -9.14 -2.94
C PHE A 46 -2.03 -10.05 -1.73
N TYR A 47 -2.72 -9.78 -0.62
CA TYR A 47 -2.63 -10.56 0.60
C TYR A 47 -2.91 -12.04 0.34
N ARG A 48 -4.00 -12.37 -0.37
CA ARG A 48 -4.34 -13.77 -0.69
C ARG A 48 -3.27 -14.49 -1.53
N ARG A 49 -2.54 -13.76 -2.37
CA ARG A 49 -1.50 -14.32 -3.25
C ARG A 49 -0.16 -14.47 -2.54
N TYR A 50 0.16 -13.60 -1.60
CA TYR A 50 1.52 -13.43 -1.12
C TYR A 50 1.70 -13.53 0.40
N SER A 51 0.64 -13.53 1.22
CA SER A 51 0.79 -13.45 2.68
C SER A 51 1.57 -14.60 3.31
N HIS A 52 1.58 -15.78 2.69
CA HIS A 52 2.38 -16.90 3.17
C HIS A 52 3.90 -16.69 3.04
N TYR A 53 4.33 -15.66 2.32
CA TYR A 53 5.73 -15.27 2.18
C TYR A 53 6.18 -14.19 3.15
N PHE A 54 5.27 -13.55 3.90
CA PHE A 54 5.63 -12.44 4.79
C PHE A 54 6.58 -12.88 5.89
N VAL A 55 6.16 -13.90 6.66
CA VAL A 55 6.98 -14.46 7.75
C VAL A 55 8.29 -15.09 7.23
N PRO A 56 8.31 -15.89 6.15
CA PRO A 56 9.55 -16.32 5.52
C PRO A 56 10.46 -15.16 5.05
N GLY A 57 9.85 -14.07 4.59
CA GLY A 57 10.48 -12.79 4.27
C GLY A 57 11.07 -12.06 5.47
N GLY A 58 10.82 -12.54 6.70
CA GLY A 58 11.32 -11.92 7.93
C GLY A 58 10.43 -10.80 8.47
N GLN A 59 9.27 -10.57 7.85
CA GLN A 59 8.39 -9.44 8.15
C GLN A 59 6.97 -9.88 8.49
N ASP A 60 6.17 -8.95 9.02
CA ASP A 60 4.77 -9.19 9.35
C ASP A 60 3.80 -8.56 8.33
N ASP A 61 2.51 -8.81 8.53
CA ASP A 61 1.46 -8.24 7.67
C ASP A 61 1.45 -6.71 7.66
N LYS A 62 1.88 -6.07 8.76
CA LYS A 62 1.87 -4.61 8.87
C LYS A 62 2.93 -4.03 7.96
N GLN A 63 4.18 -4.48 8.11
CA GLN A 63 5.29 -4.07 7.24
C GLN A 63 4.96 -4.37 5.78
N ALA A 64 4.42 -5.55 5.49
CA ALA A 64 4.01 -5.91 4.13
C ALA A 64 2.94 -4.97 3.53
N GLY A 65 2.03 -4.45 4.35
CA GLY A 65 1.01 -3.50 3.90
C GLY A 65 1.59 -2.13 3.56
N HIS A 66 2.53 -1.63 4.38
CA HIS A 66 3.29 -0.42 4.08
C HIS A 66 4.08 -0.59 2.78
N ASP A 67 4.85 -1.68 2.67
CA ASP A 67 5.72 -1.92 1.53
C ASP A 67 4.95 -2.19 0.24
N PHE A 68 3.74 -2.74 0.31
CA PHE A 68 2.87 -2.86 -0.85
C PHE A 68 2.53 -1.50 -1.45
N TRP A 69 2.09 -0.55 -0.63
CA TRP A 69 1.81 0.82 -1.08
C TRP A 69 3.06 1.52 -1.63
N LEU A 70 4.15 1.51 -0.85
CA LEU A 70 5.38 2.19 -1.23
C LEU A 70 5.97 1.63 -2.53
N THR A 71 5.95 0.30 -2.68
CA THR A 71 6.49 -0.37 -3.86
C THR A 71 5.62 -0.17 -5.10
N ARG A 72 4.29 -0.23 -4.98
CA ARG A 72 3.40 -0.07 -6.14
C ARG A 72 3.43 1.36 -6.71
N ASN A 73 3.67 2.36 -5.85
CA ASN A 73 3.68 3.78 -6.23
C ASN A 73 5.07 4.40 -6.39
N GLY A 74 6.14 3.66 -6.05
CA GLY A 74 7.50 4.13 -6.27
C GLY A 74 7.97 5.20 -5.28
N HIS A 75 7.49 5.18 -4.03
CA HIS A 75 7.82 6.15 -2.97
C HIS A 75 9.24 5.97 -2.35
N GLY A 76 10.19 5.46 -3.12
CA GLY A 76 11.61 5.38 -2.72
C GLY A 76 11.97 4.33 -1.67
N ALA A 77 11.00 3.55 -1.18
CA ALA A 77 11.17 2.45 -0.23
C ALA A 77 10.19 1.30 -0.58
N GLY A 78 10.21 0.21 0.19
CA GLY A 78 9.31 -0.93 0.01
C GLY A 78 10.06 -2.26 -0.01
N PHE A 79 9.47 -3.30 -0.61
CA PHE A 79 9.95 -4.69 -0.50
C PHE A 79 11.42 -4.94 -0.92
N TRP A 80 12.04 -4.01 -1.64
CA TRP A 80 13.40 -4.10 -2.19
C TRP A 80 14.46 -3.36 -1.34
N ASP A 81 14.07 -2.73 -0.22
CA ASP A 81 14.95 -1.88 0.60
C ASP A 81 15.95 -2.65 1.49
N GLY A 82 15.88 -3.98 1.49
CA GLY A 82 16.82 -4.87 2.17
C GLY A 82 16.32 -5.43 3.51
N ASP A 83 15.13 -5.03 3.96
CA ASP A 83 14.51 -5.55 5.18
C ASP A 83 13.83 -6.93 4.96
N TRP A 84 13.77 -7.39 3.71
CA TRP A 84 13.15 -8.64 3.30
C TRP A 84 14.20 -9.70 2.96
N ASN A 85 14.06 -10.89 3.56
CA ASN A 85 14.91 -12.03 3.22
C ASN A 85 14.72 -12.43 1.73
N GLU A 86 15.82 -12.73 1.06
CA GLU A 86 15.77 -13.26 -0.31
C GLU A 86 15.18 -14.69 -0.35
N PRO A 87 14.41 -15.05 -1.40
CA PRO A 87 14.09 -14.27 -2.60
C PRO A 87 12.80 -13.42 -2.48
N TYR A 88 12.29 -13.24 -1.26
CA TYR A 88 10.92 -12.75 -1.05
C TYR A 88 10.79 -11.26 -1.39
N GLY A 89 11.79 -10.43 -1.09
CA GLY A 89 11.79 -9.01 -1.43
C GLY A 89 11.62 -8.76 -2.94
N GLU A 90 12.43 -9.41 -3.78
CA GLU A 90 12.32 -9.30 -5.25
C GLU A 90 10.97 -9.81 -5.78
N MET A 91 10.52 -10.96 -5.28
CA MET A 91 9.25 -11.56 -5.71
C MET A 91 8.05 -10.68 -5.32
N LEU A 92 8.03 -10.17 -4.09
CA LEU A 92 6.96 -9.28 -3.61
C LEU A 92 7.01 -7.94 -4.37
N THR A 93 8.20 -7.42 -4.67
CA THR A 93 8.37 -6.25 -5.53
C THR A 93 7.75 -6.45 -6.91
N ALA A 94 8.05 -7.59 -7.57
CA ALA A 94 7.45 -7.93 -8.85
C ALA A 94 5.94 -8.17 -8.76
N GLY A 95 5.47 -8.70 -7.64
CA GLY A 95 4.05 -8.87 -7.32
C GLY A 95 3.30 -7.54 -7.22
N SER A 96 3.87 -6.56 -6.50
CA SER A 96 3.26 -5.26 -6.26
C SER A 96 3.11 -4.46 -7.55
N LYS A 97 4.12 -4.49 -8.43
CA LYS A 97 4.10 -3.76 -9.70
C LYS A 97 2.98 -4.21 -10.66
N GLN A 98 2.42 -5.40 -10.49
CA GLN A 98 1.28 -5.87 -11.29
C GLN A 98 -0.03 -5.14 -10.96
N TYR A 99 -0.09 -4.45 -9.82
CA TYR A 99 -1.24 -3.64 -9.42
C TYR A 99 -1.20 -2.23 -9.98
N GLY A 100 -0.08 -1.84 -10.61
CA GLY A 100 0.12 -0.50 -11.12
C GLY A 100 0.20 0.57 -10.03
N GLU A 101 0.53 1.78 -10.48
CA GLU A 101 0.44 2.97 -9.65
C GLU A 101 -1.03 3.27 -9.34
N PHE A 102 -1.25 3.67 -8.11
CA PHE A 102 -2.49 4.24 -7.61
C PHE A 102 -2.21 5.73 -7.45
N GLN A 103 -2.98 6.59 -8.09
CA GLN A 103 -2.68 8.03 -8.16
C GLN A 103 -3.74 8.84 -7.38
N PRO A 104 -3.59 8.97 -6.04
CA PRO A 104 -4.52 9.76 -5.25
C PRO A 104 -4.61 11.21 -5.75
N TYR A 105 -5.83 11.74 -5.81
CA TYR A 105 -6.08 13.17 -6.03
C TYR A 105 -7.31 13.64 -5.24
N LEU A 106 -7.38 14.94 -4.96
CA LEU A 106 -8.52 15.54 -4.25
C LEU A 106 -9.64 15.89 -5.25
N GLY A 107 -10.83 15.35 -5.03
CA GLY A 107 -12.03 15.70 -5.79
C GLY A 107 -12.65 17.03 -5.34
N ASP A 108 -13.53 17.58 -6.17
CA ASP A 108 -14.25 18.84 -5.88
C ASP A 108 -15.17 18.76 -4.64
N ASP A 109 -15.52 17.55 -4.21
CA ASP A 109 -16.30 17.26 -3.00
C ASP A 109 -15.44 17.10 -1.73
N GLY A 110 -14.12 17.24 -1.85
CA GLY A 110 -13.17 17.12 -0.76
C GLY A 110 -12.80 15.69 -0.39
N LEU A 111 -13.17 14.70 -1.21
CA LEU A 111 -12.79 13.30 -1.02
C LEU A 111 -11.56 12.92 -1.87
N ILE A 112 -10.82 11.91 -1.42
CA ILE A 112 -9.69 11.35 -2.17
C ILE A 112 -10.20 10.33 -3.19
N TYR A 113 -9.82 10.54 -4.45
CA TYR A 113 -10.08 9.68 -5.60
C TYR A 113 -8.77 9.12 -6.17
N ALA A 114 -8.84 8.14 -7.09
CA ALA A 114 -7.70 7.60 -7.83
C ALA A 114 -8.13 6.95 -9.16
#